data_AF-A0A5F2B3D6-F1
#
_entry.id   AF-A0A5F2B3D6-F1
#
_cell.length_a   1.000
_cell.length_b   1.000
_cell.length_c   1.000
_cell.angle_alpha   90.00
_cell.angle_beta   90.00
_cell.angle_gamma   90.00
#
_symmetry.space_group_name_H-M   'P 1'
#
loop_
_entity.id
_entity.type
_entity.pdbx_description
1 polymer ?
#
loop_
_entity_poly.entity_id
_entity_poly.type
_entity_poly.pdbx_seq_one_letter_code
_entity_poly.pdbx_strand_id
1 'polypeptide(L)'
;MDDITKSIRRFTLQFILITEGVGFALTIGAAVLFYKTFLEMDPDQLSIAIRITLATSVFTLALTVFSDVRRLKPIRKYLNTVEQGIIDKETALDAQKSILRLPLFHSIEIAVRILITASIIVAVLSRFAALDMADYYNLFAIALLMSLSVGVYTFLVCEKLTSSLIESGAFSNIDISSLVKIRLTRSLTMTFIFIVLILAIGVSSLVFKLNYNAIRKSYFNQMLNVNETLHILTESIFEEVQSDADKLKN
;
A
#
# COMPACT_ATOMS: atom_id res chain seq x y z
N MET A 1 -12.49 10.30 -37.75
CA MET A 1 -12.16 8.93 -37.27
C MET A 1 -10.76 8.88 -36.65
N ASP A 2 -9.75 9.51 -37.26
CA ASP A 2 -8.40 9.61 -36.69
C ASP A 2 -8.35 10.16 -35.25
N ASP A 3 -9.18 11.15 -34.90
CA ASP A 3 -9.18 11.74 -33.56
C ASP A 3 -9.70 10.77 -32.46
N ILE A 4 -10.64 9.87 -32.79
CA ILE A 4 -11.16 8.86 -31.86
C ILE A 4 -10.07 7.81 -31.60
N THR A 5 -9.47 7.30 -32.67
CA THR A 5 -8.37 6.33 -32.61
C THR A 5 -7.18 6.88 -31.80
N LYS A 6 -6.80 8.14 -32.05
CA LYS A 6 -5.73 8.83 -31.30
C LYS A 6 -6.07 8.98 -29.82
N SER A 7 -7.32 9.31 -29.50
CA SER A 7 -7.79 9.46 -28.11
C SER A 7 -7.76 8.14 -27.34
N ILE A 8 -8.23 7.04 -27.96
CA ILE A 8 -8.21 5.70 -27.33
C ILE A 8 -6.77 5.19 -27.13
N ARG A 9 -5.88 5.40 -28.12
CA ARG A 9 -4.46 5.03 -28.00
C ARG A 9 -3.76 5.83 -26.90
N ARG A 10 -4.00 7.15 -26.86
CA ARG A 10 -3.47 8.03 -25.79
C ARG A 10 -3.97 7.60 -24.42
N PHE A 11 -5.27 7.34 -24.28
CA PHE A 11 -5.86 6.83 -23.05
C PHE A 11 -5.19 5.53 -22.59
N THR A 12 -5.04 4.57 -23.50
CA THR A 12 -4.44 3.25 -23.20
C THR A 12 -3.01 3.39 -22.68
N LEU A 13 -2.21 4.24 -23.33
CA LEU A 13 -0.83 4.47 -22.95
C LEU A 13 -0.73 5.23 -21.62
N GLN A 14 -1.53 6.28 -21.43
CA GLN A 14 -1.57 7.04 -20.17
C GLN A 14 -2.10 6.21 -19.01
N PHE A 15 -3.07 5.33 -19.25
CA PHE A 15 -3.58 4.39 -18.26
C PHE A 15 -2.42 3.55 -17.73
N ILE A 16 -1.75 2.78 -18.60
CA ILE A 16 -0.65 1.90 -18.18
C ILE A 16 0.49 2.68 -17.52
N LEU A 17 0.97 3.78 -18.13
CA LEU A 17 2.12 4.51 -17.60
C LEU A 17 1.85 5.17 -16.25
N ILE A 18 0.66 5.76 -16.07
CA ILE A 18 0.36 6.52 -14.86
C ILE A 18 -0.12 5.60 -13.74
N THR A 19 -1.06 4.69 -14.00
CA THR A 19 -1.61 3.85 -12.93
C THR A 19 -0.60 2.80 -12.48
N GLU A 20 0.15 2.20 -13.40
CA GLU A 20 1.15 1.19 -13.06
C GLU A 20 2.52 1.80 -12.81
N GLY A 21 3.08 2.55 -13.76
CA GLY A 21 4.44 3.08 -13.63
C GLY A 21 4.66 3.95 -12.39
N VAL A 22 3.78 4.94 -12.18
CA VAL A 22 3.87 5.84 -11.00
C VAL A 22 3.49 5.09 -9.72
N GLY A 23 2.45 4.25 -9.76
CA GLY A 23 2.01 3.45 -8.61
C GLY A 23 3.10 2.52 -8.09
N PHE A 24 3.80 1.82 -8.98
CA PHE A 24 4.93 0.94 -8.63
C PHE A 24 6.10 1.73 -8.04
N ALA A 25 6.50 2.83 -8.68
CA ALA A 25 7.61 3.65 -8.20
C ALA A 25 7.36 4.19 -6.79
N LEU A 26 6.15 4.70 -6.55
CA LEU A 26 5.73 5.18 -5.22
C LEU A 26 5.71 4.05 -4.19
N THR A 27 5.21 2.88 -4.55
CA THR A 27 5.10 1.74 -3.62
C THR A 27 6.48 1.22 -3.21
N ILE A 28 7.39 1.04 -4.18
CA ILE A 28 8.76 0.59 -3.90
C ILE A 28 9.51 1.65 -3.08
N GLY A 29 9.44 2.93 -3.48
CA GLY A 29 10.10 4.02 -2.77
C GLY A 29 9.63 4.14 -1.32
N ALA A 30 8.32 4.06 -1.08
CA ALA A 30 7.75 4.09 0.26
C ALA A 30 8.18 2.88 1.09
N ALA A 31 8.20 1.67 0.52
CA ALA A 31 8.65 0.47 1.21
C ALA A 31 10.13 0.57 1.65
N VAL A 32 11.01 1.02 0.74
CA VAL A 32 12.45 1.20 1.05
C VAL A 32 12.65 2.26 2.14
N LEU A 33 11.94 3.39 2.04
CA LEU A 33 11.99 4.43 3.06
C LEU A 33 11.54 3.90 4.43
N PHE A 34 10.47 3.10 4.45
CA PHE A 34 9.95 2.49 5.66
C PHE A 34 10.95 1.53 6.30
N TYR A 35 11.55 0.63 5.52
CA TYR A 35 12.59 -0.28 6.01
C TYR A 35 13.74 0.48 6.66
N LYS A 36 14.15 1.61 6.08
CA LYS A 36 15.27 2.41 6.60
C LYS A 36 14.93 3.21 7.86
N THR A 37 13.68 3.61 8.05
CA THR A 37 13.30 4.61 9.06
C THR A 37 12.48 4.05 10.22
N PHE A 38 11.75 2.96 10.01
CA PHE A 38 10.85 2.38 11.00
C PHE A 38 11.26 1.00 11.48
N LEU A 39 11.98 0.24 10.66
CA LEU A 39 12.54 -1.05 11.08
C LEU A 39 13.99 -0.81 11.48
N GLU A 40 14.33 -1.18 12.71
CA GLU A 40 15.70 -1.09 13.26
C GLU A 40 16.57 -2.21 12.68
N MET A 41 16.62 -2.34 11.35
CA MET A 41 17.32 -3.40 10.62
C MET A 41 18.81 -3.12 10.52
N ASP A 42 19.61 -4.17 10.70
CA ASP A 42 21.03 -4.14 10.36
C ASP A 42 21.25 -3.94 8.84
N PRO A 43 22.41 -3.40 8.41
CA PRO A 43 22.67 -3.12 6.99
C PRO A 43 22.48 -4.33 6.05
N ASP A 44 22.86 -5.52 6.51
CA ASP A 44 22.69 -6.77 5.74
C ASP A 44 21.21 -7.14 5.60
N GLN A 45 20.43 -7.01 6.67
CA GLN A 45 18.98 -7.26 6.66
C GLN A 45 18.25 -6.26 5.75
N LEU A 46 18.64 -4.98 5.80
CA LEU A 46 18.11 -3.94 4.93
C LEU A 46 18.42 -4.25 3.46
N SER A 47 19.64 -4.68 3.14
CA SER A 47 19.99 -5.09 1.76
C SER A 47 19.16 -6.29 1.30
N ILE A 48 18.90 -7.27 2.17
CA ILE A 48 18.07 -8.43 1.85
C ILE A 48 16.62 -8.00 1.60
N ALA A 49 16.06 -7.15 2.46
CA ALA A 49 14.69 -6.63 2.32
C ALA A 49 14.50 -5.89 0.99
N ILE A 50 15.45 -5.02 0.62
CA ILE A 50 15.41 -4.30 -0.67
C ILE A 50 15.46 -5.28 -1.85
N ARG A 51 16.35 -6.28 -1.81
CA ARG A 51 16.47 -7.30 -2.88
C ARG A 51 15.19 -8.12 -3.02
N ILE A 52 14.58 -8.54 -1.92
CA ILE A 52 13.29 -9.26 -1.93
C ILE A 52 12.21 -8.38 -2.56
N THR A 53 12.07 -7.14 -2.12
CA THR A 53 11.06 -6.20 -2.66
C THR A 53 11.25 -5.97 -4.15
N LEU A 54 12.49 -5.78 -4.62
CA LEU A 54 12.79 -5.66 -6.04
C LEU A 54 12.44 -6.93 -6.82
N ALA A 55 12.85 -8.11 -6.33
CA ALA A 55 12.55 -9.38 -6.99
C ALA A 55 11.03 -9.63 -7.07
N THR A 56 10.29 -9.40 -5.99
CA THR A 56 8.83 -9.52 -5.98
C THR A 56 8.18 -8.48 -6.90
N SER A 57 8.72 -7.26 -7.00
CA SER A 57 8.17 -6.22 -7.88
C SER A 57 8.22 -6.61 -9.35
N VAL A 58 9.30 -7.28 -9.80
CA VAL A 58 9.43 -7.77 -11.18
C VAL A 58 8.35 -8.81 -11.49
N PHE A 59 8.11 -9.76 -10.58
CA PHE A 59 7.05 -10.75 -10.75
C PHE A 59 5.66 -10.11 -10.77
N THR A 60 5.45 -9.12 -9.90
CA THR A 60 4.20 -8.36 -9.83
C THR A 60 3.93 -7.58 -11.11
N LEU A 61 4.98 -7.00 -11.71
CA LEU A 61 4.89 -6.29 -12.98
C LEU A 61 4.48 -7.22 -14.14
N ALA A 62 4.97 -8.46 -14.16
CA ALA A 62 4.53 -9.46 -15.14
C ALA A 62 3.02 -9.79 -15.00
N LEU A 63 2.55 -10.00 -13.77
CA LEU A 63 1.12 -10.20 -13.49
C LEU A 63 0.26 -9.00 -13.88
N THR A 64 0.80 -7.80 -13.66
CA THR A 64 0.16 -6.53 -14.01
C THR A 64 -0.09 -6.43 -15.51
N VAL A 65 0.93 -6.70 -16.32
CA VAL A 65 0.81 -6.68 -17.79
C VAL A 65 -0.30 -7.62 -18.26
N PHE A 66 -0.39 -8.81 -17.68
CA PHE A 66 -1.46 -9.76 -17.99
C PHE A 66 -2.85 -9.24 -17.61
N SER A 67 -2.98 -8.68 -16.41
CA SER A 67 -4.23 -8.07 -15.89
C SER A 67 -4.72 -6.94 -16.80
N ASP A 68 -3.83 -6.04 -17.20
CA ASP A 68 -4.15 -4.88 -18.03
C ASP A 68 -4.55 -5.26 -19.45
N VAL A 69 -3.85 -6.22 -20.06
CA VAL A 69 -4.21 -6.73 -21.39
C VAL A 69 -5.63 -7.29 -21.38
N ARG A 70 -5.99 -8.05 -20.34
CA ARG A 70 -7.34 -8.61 -20.19
C ARG A 70 -8.38 -7.51 -19.97
N ARG A 71 -8.07 -6.52 -19.14
CA ARG A 71 -9.01 -5.45 -18.74
C ARG A 71 -9.27 -4.47 -19.89
N LEU A 72 -8.26 -4.16 -20.69
CA LEU A 72 -8.36 -3.26 -21.84
C LEU A 72 -8.87 -3.95 -23.12
N LYS A 73 -9.08 -5.28 -23.10
CA LYS A 73 -9.56 -6.06 -24.26
C LYS A 73 -10.82 -5.46 -24.92
N PRO A 74 -11.88 -5.04 -24.19
CA PRO A 74 -13.08 -4.46 -24.82
C PRO A 74 -12.78 -3.14 -25.54
N ILE A 75 -11.92 -2.31 -24.97
CA ILE A 75 -11.50 -1.01 -25.53
C ILE A 75 -10.67 -1.22 -26.79
N ARG A 76 -9.75 -2.21 -26.77
CA ARG A 76 -8.95 -2.59 -27.95
C ARG A 76 -9.81 -3.18 -29.06
N LYS A 77 -10.82 -3.98 -28.72
CA LYS A 77 -11.78 -4.50 -29.71
C LYS A 77 -12.52 -3.35 -30.40
N TYR A 78 -12.98 -2.36 -29.63
CA TYR A 78 -13.62 -1.16 -30.17
C TYR A 78 -12.68 -0.30 -31.03
N LEU A 79 -11.43 -0.14 -30.61
CA LEU A 79 -10.40 0.54 -31.42
C LEU A 79 -10.26 -0.11 -32.80
N ASN A 80 -10.15 -1.44 -32.85
CA ASN A 80 -10.01 -2.17 -34.10
C ASN A 80 -11.23 -2.03 -35.01
N THR A 81 -12.45 -2.05 -34.46
CA THR A 81 -13.67 -1.86 -35.26
C THR A 81 -13.75 -0.44 -35.83
N VAL A 82 -13.37 0.57 -35.04
CA VAL A 82 -13.29 1.97 -35.50
C VAL A 82 -12.23 2.13 -36.58
N GLU A 83 -11.04 1.54 -36.43
CA GLU A 83 -9.98 1.58 -37.46
C GLU A 83 -10.41 0.93 -38.79
N GLN A 84 -11.31 -0.07 -38.73
CA GLN A 84 -11.87 -0.74 -39.91
C GLN A 84 -13.04 0.01 -40.56
N GLY A 85 -13.48 1.15 -40.02
CA GLY A 85 -14.67 1.85 -40.53
C GLY A 85 -16.01 1.28 -40.06
N ILE A 86 -15.99 0.27 -39.19
CA ILE A 86 -17.18 -0.45 -38.75
C ILE A 86 -17.60 0.10 -37.38
N ILE A 87 -18.72 0.84 -37.35
CA ILE A 87 -19.33 1.30 -36.10
C ILE A 87 -20.34 0.24 -35.65
N ASP A 88 -19.86 -0.79 -34.97
CA ASP A 88 -20.71 -1.75 -34.29
C ASP A 88 -21.18 -1.17 -32.94
N LYS A 89 -22.51 -0.97 -32.82
CA LYS A 89 -23.15 -0.41 -31.62
C LYS A 89 -22.96 -1.31 -30.41
N GLU A 90 -22.93 -2.63 -30.59
CA GLU A 90 -22.74 -3.59 -29.49
C GLU A 90 -21.32 -3.48 -28.92
N THR A 91 -20.31 -3.55 -29.78
CA THR A 91 -18.90 -3.37 -29.38
C THR A 91 -18.64 -2.00 -28.74
N ALA A 92 -19.29 -0.93 -29.23
CA ALA A 92 -19.20 0.40 -28.62
C ALA A 92 -19.79 0.45 -27.20
N LEU A 93 -20.96 -0.16 -26.98
CA LEU A 93 -21.61 -0.24 -25.67
C LEU A 93 -20.77 -1.04 -24.67
N ASP A 94 -20.17 -2.15 -25.11
CA ASP A 94 -19.32 -2.98 -24.25
C ASP A 94 -18.03 -2.26 -23.84
N ALA A 95 -17.37 -1.55 -24.77
CA ALA A 95 -16.22 -0.72 -24.46
C ALA A 95 -16.58 0.40 -23.48
N GLN A 96 -17.73 1.06 -23.67
CA GLN A 96 -18.20 2.11 -22.77
C GLN A 96 -18.51 1.58 -21.36
N LYS A 97 -19.21 0.45 -21.25
CA LYS A 97 -19.46 -0.22 -19.95
C LYS A 97 -18.16 -0.61 -19.26
N SER A 98 -17.18 -1.10 -20.02
CA SER A 98 -15.86 -1.44 -19.51
C SER A 98 -15.13 -0.22 -18.94
N ILE A 99 -15.11 0.89 -19.67
CA ILE A 99 -14.51 2.17 -19.25
C ILE A 99 -15.14 2.71 -17.97
N LEU A 100 -16.47 2.68 -17.85
CA LEU A 100 -17.16 3.19 -16.67
C LEU A 100 -16.90 2.35 -15.41
N ARG A 101 -16.62 1.06 -15.59
CA ARG A 101 -16.30 0.13 -14.51
C ARG A 101 -14.81 0.12 -14.16
N LEU A 102 -13.96 0.57 -15.09
CA LEU A 102 -12.50 0.51 -15.01
C LEU A 102 -11.93 1.10 -13.71
N PRO A 103 -12.33 2.30 -13.24
CA PRO A 103 -11.72 2.91 -12.05
C PRO A 103 -11.86 2.04 -10.81
N LEU A 104 -13.03 1.44 -10.59
CA LEU A 104 -13.29 0.61 -9.43
C LEU A 104 -12.58 -0.74 -9.50
N PHE A 105 -12.73 -1.47 -10.61
CA PHE A 105 -12.14 -2.81 -10.70
C PHE A 105 -10.62 -2.78 -10.76
N HIS A 106 -10.03 -1.71 -11.31
CA HIS A 106 -8.59 -1.52 -11.31
C HIS A 106 -8.06 -1.15 -9.93
N SER A 107 -8.72 -0.22 -9.22
CA SER A 107 -8.29 0.17 -7.88
C SER A 107 -8.35 -0.97 -6.86
N ILE A 108 -9.43 -1.75 -6.87
CA ILE A 108 -9.59 -2.91 -5.98
C ILE A 108 -8.50 -3.94 -6.26
N GLU A 109 -8.25 -4.24 -7.53
CA GLU A 109 -7.22 -5.23 -7.90
C GLU A 109 -5.82 -4.76 -7.52
N ILE A 110 -5.47 -3.48 -7.75
CA ILE A 110 -4.19 -2.93 -7.31
C ILE A 110 -4.05 -3.00 -5.78
N ALA A 111 -5.08 -2.61 -5.03
CA ALA A 111 -5.07 -2.68 -3.58
C ALA A 111 -4.84 -4.12 -3.08
N VAL A 112 -5.59 -5.08 -3.60
CA VAL A 112 -5.46 -6.51 -3.26
C VAL A 112 -4.09 -7.05 -3.68
N ARG A 113 -3.62 -6.70 -4.87
CA ARG A 113 -2.30 -7.12 -5.39
C ARG A 113 -1.18 -6.64 -4.48
N ILE A 114 -1.20 -5.36 -4.07
CA ILE A 114 -0.23 -4.80 -3.12
C ILE A 114 -0.24 -5.56 -1.80
N LEU A 115 -1.43 -5.81 -1.23
CA LEU A 115 -1.55 -6.58 0.03
C LEU A 115 -0.96 -7.98 -0.07
N ILE A 116 -1.29 -8.71 -1.14
CA ILE A 116 -0.74 -10.06 -1.38
C ILE A 116 0.78 -10.00 -1.52
N THR A 117 1.30 -9.08 -2.34
CA THR A 117 2.75 -8.97 -2.55
C THR A 117 3.49 -8.54 -1.30
N ALA A 118 2.95 -7.61 -0.51
CA ALA A 118 3.51 -7.22 0.77
C ALA A 118 3.50 -8.39 1.75
N SER A 119 2.43 -9.18 1.79
CA SER A 119 2.34 -10.36 2.66
C SER A 119 3.39 -11.42 2.29
N ILE A 120 3.63 -11.63 0.99
CA ILE A 120 4.73 -12.49 0.50
C ILE A 120 6.08 -11.93 0.94
N ILE A 121 6.33 -10.63 0.76
CA ILE A 121 7.58 -9.99 1.18
C ILE A 121 7.81 -10.20 2.68
N VAL A 122 6.80 -9.96 3.53
CA VAL A 122 6.90 -10.16 4.98
C VAL A 122 7.18 -11.61 5.34
N ALA A 123 6.49 -12.57 4.69
CA ALA A 123 6.69 -14.00 4.92
C ALA A 123 8.07 -14.51 4.46
N VAL A 124 8.66 -13.92 3.43
CA VAL A 124 10.02 -14.24 2.98
C VAL A 124 11.03 -13.58 3.91
N LEU A 125 10.83 -12.32 4.26
CA LEU A 125 11.72 -11.55 5.13
C LEU A 125 11.87 -12.19 6.51
N SER A 126 10.80 -12.76 7.07
CA SER A 126 10.85 -13.48 8.35
C SER A 126 11.75 -14.72 8.35
N ARG A 127 12.16 -15.21 7.18
CA ARG A 127 13.16 -16.30 7.06
C ARG A 127 14.59 -15.80 7.16
N PHE A 128 14.83 -14.51 6.97
CA PHE A 128 16.16 -13.90 6.92
C PHE A 128 16.40 -12.88 8.04
N ALA A 129 15.35 -12.34 8.64
CA ALA A 129 15.41 -11.40 9.75
C ALA A 129 14.58 -11.93 10.93
N ALA A 130 15.11 -11.74 12.15
CA ALA A 130 14.38 -12.01 13.37
C ALA A 130 13.39 -10.85 13.61
N LEU A 131 12.18 -11.00 13.09
CA LEU A 131 11.11 -10.01 13.26
C LEU A 131 10.37 -10.28 14.57
N ASP A 132 10.24 -9.25 15.41
CA ASP A 132 9.40 -9.32 16.61
C ASP A 132 7.91 -9.09 16.27
N MET A 133 7.01 -9.26 17.24
CA MET A 133 5.58 -9.06 17.00
C MET A 133 5.22 -7.61 16.64
N ALA A 134 6.02 -6.63 17.10
CA ALA A 134 5.79 -5.22 16.77
C ALA A 134 6.17 -4.94 15.31
N ASP A 135 7.23 -5.56 14.80
CA ASP A 135 7.66 -5.49 13.41
C ASP A 135 6.60 -6.04 12.46
N TYR A 136 6.02 -7.20 12.78
CA TYR A 136 4.91 -7.75 11.99
C TYR A 136 3.71 -6.80 11.94
N TYR A 137 3.31 -6.27 13.09
CA TYR A 137 2.21 -5.31 13.16
C TYR A 137 2.49 -4.08 12.30
N ASN A 138 3.69 -3.50 12.43
CA ASN A 138 4.11 -2.32 11.67
C ASN A 138 4.16 -2.59 10.16
N LEU A 139 4.71 -3.74 9.74
CA LEU A 139 4.78 -4.15 8.35
C LEU A 139 3.39 -4.35 7.73
N PHE A 140 2.47 -5.02 8.42
CA PHE A 140 1.11 -5.22 7.93
C PHE A 140 0.29 -3.92 7.95
N ALA A 141 0.47 -3.08 8.97
CA ALA A 141 -0.19 -1.78 9.05
C ALA A 141 0.21 -0.88 7.87
N ILE A 142 1.50 -0.80 7.54
CA ILE A 142 1.92 0.00 6.38
C ILE A 142 1.54 -0.65 5.05
N ALA A 143 1.58 -1.99 4.95
CA ALA A 143 1.11 -2.69 3.76
C ALA A 143 -0.36 -2.36 3.47
N LEU A 144 -1.19 -2.35 4.51
CA LEU A 144 -2.60 -1.98 4.42
C LEU A 144 -2.78 -0.49 4.04
N LEU A 145 -2.04 0.41 4.68
CA LEU A 145 -2.10 1.83 4.37
C LEU A 145 -1.68 2.12 2.92
N MET A 146 -0.59 1.49 2.47
CA MET A 146 -0.08 1.64 1.11
C MET A 146 -1.05 1.06 0.08
N SER A 147 -1.59 -0.13 0.33
CA SER A 147 -2.60 -0.76 -0.50
C SER A 147 -3.81 0.15 -0.74
N LEU A 148 -4.37 0.70 0.34
CA LEU A 148 -5.52 1.59 0.26
C LEU A 148 -5.16 2.91 -0.43
N SER A 149 -4.02 3.51 -0.08
CA SER A 149 -3.58 4.79 -0.65
C SER A 149 -3.35 4.70 -2.16
N VAL A 150 -2.64 3.66 -2.61
CA VAL A 150 -2.38 3.44 -4.04
C VAL A 150 -3.66 3.02 -4.77
N GLY A 151 -4.54 2.25 -4.12
CA GLY A 151 -5.87 1.95 -4.65
C GLY A 151 -6.70 3.22 -4.91
N VAL A 152 -6.75 4.15 -3.96
CA VAL A 152 -7.43 5.45 -4.12
C VAL A 152 -6.81 6.27 -5.23
N TYR A 153 -5.49 6.40 -5.21
CA TYR A 153 -4.76 7.13 -6.24
C TYR A 153 -5.12 6.59 -7.63
N THR A 154 -5.08 5.27 -7.78
CA THR A 154 -5.46 4.57 -9.02
C THR A 154 -6.89 4.87 -9.40
N PHE A 155 -7.83 4.80 -8.45
CA PHE A 155 -9.24 5.10 -8.70
C PHE A 155 -9.42 6.52 -9.26
N LEU A 156 -8.83 7.53 -8.62
CA LEU A 156 -8.95 8.93 -9.00
C LEU A 156 -8.29 9.21 -10.36
N VAL A 157 -7.09 8.68 -10.59
CA VAL A 157 -6.38 8.82 -11.87
C VAL A 157 -7.17 8.15 -12.99
N CYS A 158 -7.61 6.91 -12.78
CA CYS A 158 -8.40 6.19 -13.76
C CYS A 158 -9.73 6.89 -14.02
N GLU A 159 -10.38 7.47 -13.00
CA GLU A 159 -11.58 8.26 -13.18
C GLU A 159 -11.30 9.50 -14.05
N LYS A 160 -10.21 10.23 -13.79
CA LYS A 160 -9.83 11.38 -14.62
C LYS A 160 -9.58 10.99 -16.07
N LEU A 161 -8.84 9.90 -16.31
CA LEU A 161 -8.54 9.41 -17.65
C LEU A 161 -9.81 8.96 -18.39
N THR A 162 -10.71 8.25 -17.70
CA THR A 162 -11.96 7.79 -18.29
C THR A 162 -12.93 8.95 -18.58
N SER A 163 -12.95 10.00 -17.74
CA SER A 163 -13.67 11.25 -18.08
C SER A 163 -13.11 11.92 -19.32
N SER A 164 -11.78 12.10 -19.39
CA SER A 164 -11.15 12.75 -20.54
C SER A 164 -11.40 12.01 -21.85
N LEU A 165 -11.45 10.67 -21.83
CA LEU A 165 -11.78 9.87 -23.02
C LEU A 165 -13.27 9.99 -23.41
N ILE A 166 -14.17 10.12 -22.45
CA ILE A 166 -15.61 10.32 -22.74
C ILE A 166 -15.83 11.73 -23.30
N GLU A 167 -15.21 12.75 -22.70
CA GLU A 167 -15.28 14.15 -23.13
C GLU A 167 -14.67 14.38 -24.52
N SER A 168 -13.71 13.55 -24.95
CA SER A 168 -13.16 13.62 -26.31
C SER A 168 -14.14 13.15 -27.41
N GLY A 169 -15.38 12.80 -27.05
CA GLY A 169 -16.40 12.33 -28.00
C GLY A 169 -16.18 10.90 -28.48
N ALA A 170 -15.30 10.12 -27.86
CA ALA A 170 -15.02 8.73 -28.27
C ALA A 170 -16.27 7.82 -28.22
N PHE A 171 -17.32 8.24 -27.51
CA PHE A 171 -18.60 7.53 -27.37
C PHE A 171 -19.82 8.42 -27.68
N SER A 172 -19.67 9.46 -28.51
CA SER A 172 -20.71 10.47 -28.79
C SER A 172 -22.04 9.92 -29.34
N ASN A 173 -22.06 8.68 -29.83
CA ASN A 173 -23.23 8.05 -30.45
C ASN A 173 -24.17 7.36 -29.43
N ILE A 174 -23.93 7.50 -28.13
CA ILE A 174 -24.66 6.82 -27.07
C ILE A 174 -25.11 7.86 -26.04
N ASP A 175 -26.35 7.77 -25.55
CA ASP A 175 -26.90 8.68 -24.53
C ASP A 175 -26.34 8.35 -23.13
N ILE A 176 -25.86 9.36 -22.40
CA ILE A 176 -24.91 9.22 -21.28
C ILE A 176 -25.41 9.89 -19.98
N SER A 177 -26.52 10.62 -20.04
CA SER A 177 -26.94 11.55 -18.97
C SER A 177 -27.16 10.87 -17.60
N SER A 178 -27.67 9.63 -17.58
CA SER A 178 -27.93 8.88 -16.33
C SER A 178 -26.67 8.25 -15.71
N LEU A 179 -25.67 7.91 -16.53
CA LEU A 179 -24.44 7.24 -16.08
C LEU A 179 -23.46 8.20 -15.39
N VAL A 180 -23.49 9.48 -15.76
CA VAL A 180 -22.61 10.52 -15.19
C VAL A 180 -22.97 10.83 -13.74
N LYS A 181 -24.26 10.92 -13.40
CA LYS A 181 -24.72 11.27 -12.04
C LYS A 181 -24.42 10.17 -11.02
N ILE A 182 -24.59 8.90 -11.41
CA ILE A 182 -24.28 7.73 -10.57
C ILE A 182 -22.77 7.66 -10.28
N ARG A 183 -21.94 8.05 -11.25
CA ARG A 183 -20.49 8.02 -11.14
C ARG A 183 -19.94 9.01 -10.13
N LEU A 184 -20.44 10.25 -10.12
CA LEU A 184 -19.98 11.29 -9.19
C LEU A 184 -20.25 10.91 -7.73
N THR A 185 -21.47 10.46 -7.41
CA THR A 185 -21.81 10.02 -6.05
C THR A 185 -20.94 8.84 -5.62
N ARG A 186 -20.73 7.86 -6.51
CA ARG A 186 -19.88 6.70 -6.21
C ARG A 186 -18.43 7.11 -5.94
N SER A 187 -17.89 8.02 -6.73
CA SER A 187 -16.51 8.53 -6.57
C SER A 187 -16.33 9.25 -5.23
N LEU A 188 -17.25 10.16 -4.90
CA LEU A 188 -17.24 10.88 -3.62
C LEU A 188 -17.35 9.93 -2.43
N THR A 189 -18.30 8.99 -2.46
CA THR A 189 -18.47 8.00 -1.38
C THR A 189 -17.23 7.14 -1.19
N MET A 190 -16.64 6.62 -2.29
CA MET A 190 -15.43 5.81 -2.19
C MET A 190 -14.27 6.63 -1.61
N THR A 191 -14.04 7.84 -2.11
CA THR A 191 -12.98 8.73 -1.62
C THR A 191 -13.14 9.02 -0.14
N PHE A 192 -14.36 9.30 0.33
CA PHE A 192 -14.65 9.54 1.73
C PHE A 192 -14.34 8.33 2.62
N ILE A 193 -14.82 7.13 2.24
CA ILE A 193 -14.56 5.88 2.97
C ILE A 193 -13.05 5.64 3.10
N PHE A 194 -12.30 5.84 2.02
CA PHE A 194 -10.86 5.63 2.03
C PHE A 194 -10.12 6.64 2.90
N ILE A 195 -10.48 7.92 2.88
CA ILE A 195 -9.89 8.94 3.77
C ILE A 195 -10.08 8.52 5.23
N VAL A 196 -11.30 8.09 5.59
CA VAL A 196 -11.60 7.62 6.96
C VAL A 196 -10.76 6.39 7.32
N LEU A 197 -10.64 5.41 6.42
CA LEU A 197 -9.83 4.21 6.66
C LEU A 197 -8.33 4.51 6.82
N ILE A 198 -7.77 5.34 5.94
CA ILE A 198 -6.35 5.73 6.01
C ILE A 198 -6.07 6.47 7.32
N LEU A 199 -6.95 7.41 7.71
CA LEU A 199 -6.82 8.12 8.99
C LEU A 199 -6.93 7.18 10.18
N ALA A 200 -7.89 6.24 10.18
CA ALA A 200 -8.07 5.28 11.26
C ALA A 200 -6.82 4.38 11.44
N ILE A 201 -6.26 3.88 10.34
CA ILE A 201 -5.04 3.05 10.36
C ILE A 201 -3.84 3.87 10.82
N GLY A 202 -3.69 5.09 10.32
CA GLY A 202 -2.60 5.99 10.69
C GLY A 202 -2.62 6.34 12.18
N VAL A 203 -3.78 6.71 12.72
CA VAL A 203 -3.95 6.99 14.15
C VAL A 203 -3.70 5.74 14.99
N SER A 204 -4.26 4.59 14.60
CA SER A 204 -4.06 3.31 15.30
C SER A 204 -2.57 2.94 15.39
N SER A 205 -1.85 3.05 14.28
CA SER A 205 -0.41 2.74 14.20
C SER A 205 0.42 3.68 15.07
N LEU A 206 0.09 4.98 15.08
CA LEU A 206 0.77 5.98 15.90
C LEU A 206 0.53 5.76 17.39
N VAL A 207 -0.73 5.49 17.78
CA VAL A 207 -1.09 5.16 19.17
C VAL A 207 -0.38 3.88 19.63
N PHE A 208 -0.35 2.85 18.79
CA PHE A 208 0.38 1.61 19.09
C PHE A 208 1.86 1.88 19.35
N LYS A 209 2.55 2.62 18.47
CA LYS A 209 3.97 2.95 18.62
C LYS A 209 4.25 3.77 19.88
N LEU A 210 3.42 4.77 20.18
CA LEU A 210 3.57 5.60 21.39
C LEU A 210 3.37 4.77 22.66
N ASN A 211 2.34 3.92 22.70
CA ASN A 211 2.08 3.05 23.84
C ASN A 211 3.21 2.04 24.05
N TYR A 212 3.66 1.39 22.98
CA TYR A 212 4.77 0.43 23.05
C TYR A 212 6.04 1.09 23.62
N ASN A 213 6.39 2.28 23.13
CA ASN A 213 7.55 3.03 23.63
C ASN A 213 7.39 3.48 25.09
N ALA A 214 6.20 3.94 25.48
CA ALA A 214 5.92 4.34 26.86
C ALA A 214 6.01 3.15 27.84
N ILE A 215 5.44 2.01 27.45
CA ILE A 215 5.49 0.77 28.22
C ILE A 215 6.93 0.29 28.35
N ARG A 216 7.69 0.23 27.25
CA ARG A 216 9.11 -0.17 27.25
C ARG A 216 9.94 0.71 28.18
N LYS A 217 9.76 2.03 28.14
CA LYS A 217 10.46 2.98 29.01
C LYS A 217 10.08 2.79 30.49
N SER A 218 8.81 2.57 30.78
CA SER A 218 8.32 2.30 32.14
C SER A 218 8.94 1.03 32.72
N TYR A 219 8.95 -0.07 31.97
CA TYR A 219 9.58 -1.32 32.40
C TYR A 219 11.08 -1.17 32.63
N PHE A 220 11.79 -0.46 31.75
CA PHE A 220 13.23 -0.23 31.91
C PHE A 220 13.53 0.58 33.18
N ASN A 221 12.73 1.62 33.45
CA ASN A 221 12.85 2.40 34.68
C ASN A 221 12.54 1.56 35.93
N GLN A 222 11.53 0.68 35.88
CA GLN A 222 11.24 -0.24 36.98
C GLN A 222 12.40 -1.20 37.23
N MET A 223 13.01 -1.76 36.18
CA MET A 223 14.18 -2.62 36.31
C MET A 223 15.37 -1.89 36.94
N LEU A 224 15.63 -0.64 36.54
CA LEU A 224 16.68 0.18 37.15
C LEU A 224 16.43 0.41 38.63
N ASN A 225 15.20 0.80 39.01
CA ASN A 225 14.85 1.03 40.41
C ASN A 225 14.96 -0.26 41.25
N VAL A 226 14.53 -1.41 40.71
CA VAL A 226 14.66 -2.70 41.40
C VAL A 226 16.13 -3.10 41.55
N ASN A 227 16.96 -2.87 40.53
CA ASN A 227 18.38 -3.17 40.59
C ASN A 227 19.10 -2.29 41.63
N GLU A 228 18.76 -1.00 41.71
CA GLU A 228 19.27 -0.09 42.73
C GLU A 228 18.85 -0.52 44.14
N THR A 229 17.58 -0.93 44.30
CA THR A 229 17.07 -1.46 45.58
C THR A 229 17.82 -2.74 46.00
N LEU A 230 18.07 -3.65 45.06
CA LEU A 230 18.83 -4.88 45.32
C LEU A 230 20.29 -4.59 45.67
N HIS A 231 20.90 -3.59 45.02
CA HIS A 231 22.25 -3.14 45.35
C HIS A 231 22.32 -2.65 46.79
N ILE A 232 21.41 -1.74 47.18
CA ILE A 232 21.33 -1.21 48.55
C ILE A 232 21.12 -2.34 49.56
N LEU A 233 20.24 -3.30 49.27
CA LEU A 233 19.97 -4.43 50.17
C LEU A 233 21.19 -5.34 50.33
N THR A 234 21.94 -5.55 49.25
CA THR A 234 23.15 -6.38 49.27
C THR A 234 24.26 -5.69 50.06
N GLU A 235 24.43 -4.39 49.85
CA GLU A 235 25.39 -3.56 50.58
C GLU A 235 25.06 -3.51 52.07
N SER A 236 23.79 -3.33 52.45
CA SER A 236 23.38 -3.35 53.85
C SER A 236 23.63 -4.70 54.53
N ILE A 237 23.38 -5.82 53.85
CA ILE A 237 23.69 -7.16 54.38
C ILE A 237 25.20 -7.31 54.57
N PHE A 238 26.01 -6.83 53.63
CA PHE A 238 27.46 -6.91 53.74
C PHE A 238 27.99 -6.08 54.91
N GLU A 239 27.50 -4.86 55.09
CA GLU A 239 27.83 -4.00 56.24
C GLU A 239 27.42 -4.64 57.57
N GLU A 240 26.23 -5.25 57.64
CA GLU A 240 25.73 -5.92 58.84
C GLU A 240 26.60 -7.14 59.20
N VAL A 241 26.92 -7.98 58.22
CA VAL A 241 27.82 -9.13 58.40
C VAL A 241 29.22 -8.69 58.83
N GLN A 242 29.76 -7.61 58.25
CA GLN A 242 31.07 -7.09 58.62
C GLN A 242 31.07 -6.51 60.04
N SER A 243 30.03 -5.76 60.41
CA SER A 243 29.84 -5.24 61.77
C SER A 243 29.76 -6.35 62.81
N ASP A 244 29.03 -7.43 62.52
CA ASP A 244 28.92 -8.57 63.42
C ASP A 244 30.23 -9.37 63.52
N ALA A 245 30.97 -9.52 62.42
CA ALA A 245 32.30 -10.12 62.43
C ALA A 245 33.31 -9.31 63.27
N ASP A 246 33.24 -7.97 63.22
CA ASP A 246 34.10 -7.09 64.00
C ASP A 246 33.74 -7.09 65.50
N LYS A 247 32.46 -7.22 65.85
CA LYS A 247 32.01 -7.42 67.24
C LYS A 247 32.48 -8.74 67.84
N LEU A 248 32.60 -9.80 67.03
CA LEU A 248 33.07 -11.11 67.47
C LEU A 248 34.59 -11.19 67.67
N LYS A 249 35.35 -10.22 67.17
CA LYS A 249 36.82 -10.12 67.34
C LYS A 249 37.25 -9.35 68.59
N ASN A 250 36.35 -8.60 69.23
CA ASN A 250 36.58 -7.86 70.47
C ASN A 250 35.96 -8.60 71.67
#